data_AF-A0AAI9DA99-F1
#
_entry.id   AF-A0AAI9DA99-F1
#
_cell.length_a   1.000
_cell.length_b   1.000
_cell.length_c   1.000
_cell.angle_alpha   90.00
_cell.angle_beta   90.00
_cell.angle_gamma   90.00
#
_symmetry.space_group_name_H-M   'P 1'
#
loop_
_entity.id
_entity.type
_entity.pdbx_description
1 polymer ?
#
loop_
_entity_poly.entity_id
_entity_poly.type
_entity_poly.pdbx_seq_one_letter_code
_entity_poly.pdbx_strand_id
1 'polypeptide(L)'
;MEKIFSIKMENISLLGALYYPVDNSLFYKAYRYSPELFHYNNGMLNSRGQSYYENLNCNQMIHQIKVLKNKYLMVPYMAAEKIIKYVIVDHVFSKLVRLADFIIGAYDSFESILFNYIRAINWCAYTIICFFQGKPLPKYTDELEGISIDPNLGLKFPREQIEADNHFISLSSVSYLKKQYDYIVGIALGGISCAAIASCYLNKPLSIIKISYYDERNIGESIPLYKNWLDKGNILLIDDNCGSGATLNKAKQYLHAITDCSISTYATELHWEKFFRCKVYKHQDQIFELNFMTELTPWCFRHFELLNVLKDKEKNALEVCGVTTEDWANYSLKMISILYKIFPEEKRLLALFNRFSLFIEDPT
;
A
#
# COMPACT_ATOMS: atom_id res chain seq x y z
N MET A 1 21.07 -9.42 4.46
CA MET A 1 20.01 -8.45 4.12
C MET A 1 19.11 -8.39 5.35
N GLU A 2 18.80 -7.21 5.90
CA GLU A 2 17.83 -7.13 7.03
C GLU A 2 16.46 -7.67 6.56
N LYS A 3 15.77 -8.41 7.42
CA LYS A 3 14.50 -9.08 7.08
C LYS A 3 13.45 -8.02 6.71
N ILE A 4 12.89 -8.10 5.50
CA ILE A 4 11.91 -7.13 4.96
C ILE A 4 10.46 -7.54 5.30
N PHE A 5 10.23 -8.80 5.70
CA PHE A 5 8.89 -9.28 5.96
C PHE A 5 8.87 -10.32 7.08
N SER A 6 7.86 -10.21 7.95
CA SER A 6 7.83 -10.96 9.22
C SER A 6 7.09 -12.31 9.13
N ILE A 7 6.30 -12.55 8.08
CA ILE A 7 5.51 -13.79 7.89
C ILE A 7 5.85 -14.40 6.53
N LYS A 8 5.79 -15.71 6.37
CA LYS A 8 6.01 -16.31 5.05
C LYS A 8 4.85 -16.01 4.10
N MET A 9 5.13 -15.70 2.83
CA MET A 9 4.10 -15.34 1.85
C MET A 9 3.15 -16.50 1.48
N GLU A 10 3.60 -17.75 1.60
CA GLU A 10 2.78 -18.98 1.41
C GLU A 10 1.58 -19.03 2.37
N ASN A 11 1.68 -18.33 3.50
CA ASN A 11 0.70 -18.31 4.57
C ASN A 11 -0.35 -17.21 4.41
N ILE A 12 -0.20 -16.37 3.38
CA ILE A 12 -0.99 -15.16 3.17
C ILE A 12 -1.77 -15.34 1.87
N SER A 13 -3.08 -15.19 1.92
CA SER A 13 -3.93 -15.23 0.73
C SER A 13 -3.55 -14.11 -0.24
N LEU A 14 -3.97 -14.21 -1.51
CA LEU A 14 -3.66 -13.18 -2.50
C LEU A 14 -4.15 -11.78 -2.11
N LEU A 15 -5.22 -11.69 -1.33
CA LEU A 15 -5.73 -10.41 -0.85
C LEU A 15 -4.93 -9.88 0.35
N GLY A 16 -4.25 -10.74 1.10
CA GLY A 16 -3.51 -10.41 2.32
C GLY A 16 -4.14 -11.00 3.59
N ALA A 17 -5.20 -11.79 3.48
CA ALA A 17 -5.80 -12.43 4.64
C ALA A 17 -4.97 -13.65 5.08
N LEU A 18 -4.95 -13.92 6.38
CA LEU A 18 -4.56 -15.22 6.92
C LEU A 18 -5.83 -16.04 7.11
N TYR A 19 -5.84 -17.26 6.59
CA TYR A 19 -6.98 -18.16 6.66
C TYR A 19 -6.53 -19.53 7.15
N TYR A 20 -6.97 -19.92 8.35
CA TYR A 20 -6.52 -21.16 9.00
C TYR A 20 -7.65 -21.86 9.76
N PRO A 21 -7.56 -23.19 9.89
CA PRO A 21 -8.42 -23.90 10.82
C PRO A 21 -8.14 -23.45 12.26
N VAL A 22 -9.17 -23.47 13.09
CA VAL A 22 -9.13 -23.03 14.50
C VAL A 22 -8.19 -23.88 15.36
N ASP A 23 -7.83 -25.08 14.91
CA ASP A 23 -6.88 -25.96 15.59
C ASP A 23 -5.40 -25.55 15.37
N ASN A 24 -5.12 -24.63 14.45
CA ASN A 24 -3.78 -24.07 14.28
C ASN A 24 -3.41 -23.24 15.52
N SER A 25 -2.48 -23.75 16.33
CA SER A 25 -2.16 -23.17 17.64
C SER A 25 -1.65 -21.73 17.58
N LEU A 26 -0.86 -21.38 16.56
CA LEU A 26 -0.32 -20.02 16.41
C LEU A 26 -1.42 -19.04 16.01
N PHE A 27 -2.31 -19.46 15.10
CA PHE A 27 -3.40 -18.62 14.63
C PHE A 27 -4.50 -18.47 15.68
N TYR A 28 -4.83 -19.57 16.38
CA TYR A 28 -5.77 -19.55 17.49
C TYR A 28 -5.30 -18.63 18.62
N LYS A 29 -3.99 -18.57 18.89
CA LYS A 29 -3.42 -17.62 19.84
C LYS A 29 -3.66 -16.16 19.41
N ALA A 30 -3.47 -15.85 18.12
CA ALA A 30 -3.75 -14.51 17.60
C ALA A 30 -5.24 -14.15 17.70
N TYR A 31 -6.12 -15.11 17.40
CA TYR A 31 -7.55 -14.98 17.61
C TYR A 31 -7.92 -14.72 19.07
N ARG A 32 -7.35 -15.47 20.02
CA ARG A 32 -7.61 -15.24 21.44
C ARG A 32 -7.12 -13.88 21.95
N TYR A 33 -6.08 -13.33 21.33
CA TYR A 33 -5.54 -12.02 21.70
C TYR A 33 -6.43 -10.86 21.24
N SER A 34 -6.97 -10.94 20.02
CA SER A 34 -7.80 -9.88 19.41
C SER A 34 -8.97 -10.49 18.63
N PRO A 35 -9.93 -11.16 19.28
CA PRO A 35 -10.97 -11.94 18.60
C PRO A 35 -11.83 -11.10 17.66
N GLU A 36 -12.01 -9.82 17.97
CA GLU A 36 -12.76 -8.86 17.15
C GLU A 36 -12.13 -8.57 15.78
N LEU A 37 -10.83 -8.83 15.59
CA LEU A 37 -10.17 -8.65 14.30
C LEU A 37 -10.38 -9.82 13.34
N PHE A 38 -10.95 -10.93 13.82
CA PHE A 38 -11.13 -12.14 13.05
C PHE A 38 -12.60 -12.39 12.75
N HIS A 39 -12.83 -13.10 11.64
CA HIS A 39 -14.10 -13.74 11.36
C HIS A 39 -13.96 -15.24 11.54
N TYR A 40 -14.89 -15.84 12.29
CA TYR A 40 -14.97 -17.29 12.47
C TYR A 40 -16.16 -17.83 11.68
N ASN A 41 -15.90 -18.83 10.85
CA ASN A 41 -16.94 -19.54 10.11
C ASN A 41 -16.57 -21.02 9.97
N ASN A 42 -17.44 -21.92 10.44
CA ASN A 42 -17.31 -23.37 10.28
C ASN A 42 -15.91 -23.95 10.59
N GLY A 43 -15.35 -23.60 11.75
CA GLY A 43 -14.04 -24.10 12.18
C GLY A 43 -12.85 -23.40 11.54
N MET A 44 -13.08 -22.42 10.65
CA MET A 44 -12.05 -21.61 10.01
C MET A 44 -12.04 -20.20 10.57
N LEU A 45 -10.83 -19.68 10.81
CA LEU A 45 -10.58 -18.30 11.21
C LEU A 45 -10.02 -17.52 10.00
N ASN A 46 -10.51 -16.31 9.80
CA ASN A 46 -10.06 -15.38 8.78
C ASN A 46 -9.62 -14.06 9.44
N SER A 47 -8.40 -13.58 9.18
CA SER A 47 -7.89 -12.31 9.73
C SER A 47 -8.48 -11.06 9.08
N ARG A 48 -9.20 -11.19 7.97
CA ARG A 48 -9.94 -10.12 7.30
C ARG A 48 -11.43 -10.46 7.32
N GLY A 49 -12.14 -9.87 8.26
CA GLY A 49 -13.57 -10.09 8.49
C GLY A 49 -14.40 -8.82 8.40
N GLN A 50 -15.56 -8.86 9.05
CA GLN A 50 -16.43 -7.68 9.21
C GLN A 50 -15.66 -6.47 9.76
N SER A 51 -14.74 -6.66 10.72
CA SER A 51 -13.94 -5.56 11.30
C SER A 51 -12.97 -4.91 10.30
N TYR A 52 -12.41 -5.69 9.35
CA TYR A 52 -11.48 -5.17 8.35
C TYR A 52 -12.18 -4.22 7.37
N TYR A 53 -13.42 -4.58 6.99
CA TYR A 53 -14.27 -3.82 6.06
C TYR A 53 -15.35 -3.00 6.76
N GLU A 54 -15.23 -2.79 8.07
CA GLU A 54 -16.24 -2.08 8.85
C GLU A 54 -16.41 -0.65 8.33
N ASN A 55 -17.66 -0.25 8.11
CA ASN A 55 -17.97 1.10 7.67
C ASN A 55 -17.93 2.06 8.87
N LEU A 56 -16.81 2.77 9.00
CA LEU A 56 -16.53 3.65 10.14
C LEU A 56 -16.44 5.08 9.67
N ASN A 57 -17.02 5.98 10.46
CA ASN A 57 -16.74 7.40 10.27
C ASN A 57 -15.31 7.73 10.74
N CYS A 58 -14.85 8.93 10.40
CA CYS A 58 -13.50 9.36 10.72
C CYS A 58 -13.17 9.28 12.22
N ASN A 59 -14.07 9.72 13.10
CA ASN A 59 -13.87 9.67 14.56
C ASN A 59 -13.64 8.24 15.05
N GLN A 60 -14.49 7.32 14.60
CA GLN A 60 -14.37 5.90 14.95
C GLN A 60 -13.08 5.30 14.40
N MET A 61 -12.64 5.73 13.21
CA MET A 61 -11.41 5.24 12.58
C MET A 61 -10.15 5.64 13.35
N ILE A 62 -10.04 6.91 13.75
CA ILE A 62 -8.93 7.37 14.59
C ILE A 62 -8.96 6.67 15.95
N HIS A 63 -10.15 6.48 16.55
CA HIS A 63 -10.28 5.70 17.77
C HIS A 63 -9.77 4.26 17.58
N GLN A 64 -10.17 3.57 16.50
CA GLN A 64 -9.68 2.23 16.19
C GLN A 64 -8.17 2.19 15.97
N ILE A 65 -7.58 3.20 15.30
CA ILE A 65 -6.13 3.31 15.15
C ILE A 65 -5.43 3.37 16.52
N LYS A 66 -5.96 4.16 17.48
CA LYS A 66 -5.44 4.21 18.85
C LYS A 66 -5.56 2.86 19.57
N VAL A 67 -6.66 2.14 19.38
CA VAL A 67 -6.84 0.79 19.94
C VAL A 67 -5.82 -0.19 19.35
N LEU A 68 -5.64 -0.19 18.03
CA LEU A 68 -4.68 -1.03 17.33
C LEU A 68 -3.22 -0.71 17.71
N LYS A 69 -2.87 0.57 17.89
CA LYS A 69 -1.58 1.02 18.45
C LYS A 69 -1.30 0.33 19.78
N ASN A 70 -2.22 0.44 20.73
CA ASN A 70 -2.03 -0.08 22.07
C ASN A 70 -1.88 -1.61 22.05
N LYS A 71 -2.69 -2.30 21.26
CA LYS A 71 -2.55 -3.74 21.02
C LYS A 71 -1.19 -4.08 20.42
N TYR A 72 -0.75 -3.38 19.38
CA TYR A 72 0.54 -3.64 18.74
C TYR A 72 1.72 -3.50 19.71
N LEU A 73 1.71 -2.45 20.55
CA LEU A 73 2.75 -2.17 21.54
C LEU A 73 2.80 -3.21 22.68
N MET A 74 1.65 -3.81 23.03
CA MET A 74 1.58 -4.87 24.05
C MET A 74 2.08 -6.23 23.55
N VAL A 75 2.12 -6.46 22.23
CA VAL A 75 2.60 -7.71 21.65
C VAL A 75 4.14 -7.71 21.64
N PRO A 76 4.81 -8.68 22.29
CA PRO A 76 6.27 -8.79 22.26
C PRO A 76 6.83 -8.93 20.84
N TYR A 77 8.03 -8.40 20.60
CA TYR A 77 8.72 -8.52 19.32
C TYR A 77 9.51 -9.84 19.23
N MET A 78 8.80 -10.96 19.07
CA MET A 78 9.41 -12.29 18.99
C MET A 78 8.72 -13.17 17.93
N ALA A 79 9.42 -14.20 17.46
CA ALA A 79 8.97 -15.04 16.33
C ALA A 79 7.56 -15.63 16.52
N ALA A 80 7.25 -16.11 17.74
CA ALA A 80 5.97 -16.72 18.06
C ALA A 80 4.77 -15.75 18.04
N GLU A 81 5.01 -14.43 18.05
CA GLU A 81 3.97 -13.40 18.10
C GLU A 81 3.80 -12.64 16.77
N LYS A 82 4.60 -12.99 15.75
CA LYS A 82 4.61 -12.27 14.47
C LYS A 82 3.24 -12.30 13.76
N ILE A 83 2.49 -13.40 13.90
CA ILE A 83 1.12 -13.52 13.39
C ILE A 83 0.20 -12.47 14.02
N ILE A 84 0.28 -12.26 15.33
CA ILE A 84 -0.52 -11.25 16.03
C ILE A 84 -0.19 -9.85 15.50
N LYS A 85 1.12 -9.55 15.38
CA LYS A 85 1.58 -8.26 14.83
C LYS A 85 1.14 -8.04 13.39
N TYR A 86 1.19 -9.07 12.54
CA TYR A 86 0.73 -8.98 11.16
C TYR A 86 -0.75 -8.62 11.08
N VAL A 87 -1.61 -9.33 11.81
CA VAL A 87 -3.06 -9.07 11.77
C VAL A 87 -3.35 -7.63 12.20
N ILE A 88 -2.69 -7.16 13.27
CA ILE A 88 -2.86 -5.77 13.71
C ILE A 88 -2.39 -4.78 12.64
N VAL A 89 -1.21 -4.99 12.03
CA VAL A 89 -0.63 -4.07 11.04
C VAL A 89 -1.43 -4.04 9.74
N ASP A 90 -1.95 -5.19 9.33
CA ASP A 90 -2.85 -5.30 8.17
C ASP A 90 -4.14 -4.51 8.39
N HIS A 91 -4.72 -4.58 9.59
CA HIS A 91 -5.86 -3.74 9.96
C HIS A 91 -5.48 -2.25 10.05
N VAL A 92 -4.28 -1.91 10.53
CA VAL A 92 -3.75 -0.52 10.51
C VAL A 92 -3.65 -0.01 9.07
N PHE A 93 -3.22 -0.84 8.13
CA PHE A 93 -3.18 -0.50 6.71
C PHE A 93 -4.56 -0.17 6.15
N SER A 94 -5.58 -1.00 6.45
CA SER A 94 -6.97 -0.72 6.07
C SER A 94 -7.45 0.66 6.57
N LYS A 95 -7.06 1.07 7.79
CA LYS A 95 -7.44 2.39 8.32
C LYS A 95 -6.64 3.52 7.67
N LEU A 96 -5.36 3.31 7.35
CA LEU A 96 -4.55 4.27 6.59
C LEU A 96 -5.21 4.61 5.24
N VAL A 97 -5.57 3.58 4.48
CA VAL A 97 -6.20 3.73 3.17
C VAL A 97 -7.52 4.50 3.25
N ARG A 98 -8.36 4.19 4.25
CA ARG A 98 -9.62 4.90 4.47
C ARG A 98 -9.43 6.33 4.96
N LEU A 99 -8.40 6.61 5.77
CA LEU A 99 -8.05 7.98 6.15
C LEU A 99 -7.62 8.82 4.95
N ALA A 100 -6.89 8.23 4.00
CA ALA A 100 -6.49 8.91 2.77
C ALA A 100 -7.70 9.35 1.93
N ASP A 101 -8.83 8.64 2.02
CA ASP A 101 -10.08 9.02 1.34
C ASP A 101 -10.70 10.32 1.90
N PHE A 102 -10.62 10.53 3.22
CA PHE A 102 -11.12 11.76 3.84
C PHE A 102 -10.34 13.00 3.42
N ILE A 103 -9.02 12.86 3.21
CA ILE A 103 -8.17 13.96 2.75
C ILE A 103 -8.64 14.51 1.40
N ILE A 104 -9.17 13.66 0.51
CA ILE A 104 -9.51 14.09 -0.85
C ILE A 104 -10.88 14.75 -0.92
N GLY A 105 -11.73 14.56 0.10
CA GLY A 105 -13.07 15.15 0.19
C GLY A 105 -13.09 16.54 0.84
N ALA A 106 -11.96 17.01 1.34
CA ALA A 106 -11.79 18.33 1.96
C ALA A 106 -11.20 19.30 0.93
N TYR A 107 -12.03 19.79 0.01
CA TYR A 107 -11.57 20.50 -1.17
C TYR A 107 -11.07 21.93 -0.94
N ASP A 108 -11.53 22.64 0.09
CA ASP A 108 -11.46 24.12 0.01
C ASP A 108 -10.91 24.89 1.21
N SER A 109 -10.47 24.29 2.32
CA SER A 109 -9.75 25.07 3.35
C SER A 109 -9.25 24.26 4.53
N PHE A 110 -8.10 24.71 5.05
CA PHE A 110 -7.41 24.38 6.30
C PHE A 110 -6.33 23.30 6.24
N GLU A 111 -5.10 23.75 5.98
CA GLU A 111 -3.86 23.02 6.22
C GLU A 111 -3.79 22.44 7.65
N SER A 112 -4.34 23.14 8.65
CA SER A 112 -4.36 22.69 10.05
C SER A 112 -5.25 21.46 10.27
N ILE A 113 -6.36 21.34 9.53
CA ILE A 113 -7.23 20.17 9.57
C ILE A 113 -6.47 18.99 8.97
N LEU A 114 -5.89 19.14 7.76
CA LEU A 114 -5.12 18.11 7.09
C LEU A 114 -3.91 17.62 7.90
N PHE A 115 -3.25 18.52 8.64
CA PHE A 115 -2.08 18.18 9.45
C PHE A 115 -2.34 17.02 10.41
N ASN A 116 -3.49 17.02 11.09
CA ASN A 116 -3.85 15.95 12.04
C ASN A 116 -4.13 14.61 11.34
N TYR A 117 -4.70 14.62 10.13
CA TYR A 117 -4.87 13.40 9.32
C TYR A 117 -3.55 12.86 8.82
N ILE A 118 -2.66 13.74 8.35
CA ILE A 118 -1.32 13.37 7.89
C ILE A 118 -0.52 12.75 9.04
N ARG A 119 -0.65 13.27 10.28
CA ARG A 119 -0.04 12.64 11.47
C ARG A 119 -0.56 11.22 11.71
N ALA A 120 -1.88 11.00 11.62
CA ALA A 120 -2.45 9.65 11.75
C ALA A 120 -1.95 8.71 10.64
N ILE A 121 -1.94 9.18 9.39
CA ILE A 121 -1.42 8.42 8.24
C ILE A 121 0.06 8.08 8.42
N ASN A 122 0.88 9.04 8.84
CA ASN A 122 2.30 8.82 9.10
C ASN A 122 2.52 7.79 10.20
N TRP A 123 1.74 7.83 11.29
CA TRP A 123 1.84 6.82 12.33
C TRP A 123 1.49 5.41 11.82
N CYS A 124 0.40 5.29 11.05
CA CYS A 124 0.01 4.02 10.43
C CYS A 124 1.13 3.52 9.51
N ALA A 125 1.66 4.39 8.65
CA ALA A 125 2.73 4.07 7.72
C ALA A 125 4.02 3.64 8.44
N TYR A 126 4.40 4.36 9.49
CA TYR A 126 5.58 4.06 10.29
C TYR A 126 5.45 2.71 10.99
N THR A 127 4.27 2.38 11.50
CA THR A 127 3.98 1.07 12.11
C THR A 127 4.14 -0.07 11.10
N ILE A 128 3.65 0.12 9.88
CA ILE A 128 3.80 -0.84 8.78
C ILE A 128 5.27 -1.00 8.39
N ILE A 129 6.02 0.10 8.26
CA ILE A 129 7.46 0.04 7.96
C ILE A 129 8.25 -0.65 9.06
N CYS A 130 7.96 -0.40 10.33
CA CYS A 130 8.59 -1.11 11.44
C CYS A 130 8.32 -2.61 11.37
N PHE A 131 7.08 -3.00 11.05
CA PHE A 131 6.73 -4.40 10.89
C PHE A 131 7.48 -5.07 9.73
N PHE A 132 7.55 -4.42 8.57
CA PHE A 132 8.33 -4.91 7.42
C PHE A 132 9.80 -5.03 7.80
N GLN A 133 10.42 -3.99 8.34
CA GLN A 133 11.86 -3.96 8.62
C GLN A 133 12.31 -4.84 9.80
N GLY A 134 11.43 -5.58 10.47
CA GLY A 134 11.87 -6.36 11.61
C GLY A 134 12.10 -5.53 12.89
N LYS A 135 11.57 -4.30 12.97
CA LYS A 135 11.91 -3.32 14.02
C LYS A 135 10.79 -3.12 15.04
N PRO A 136 11.12 -2.96 16.34
CA PRO A 136 10.14 -2.60 17.35
C PRO A 136 9.63 -1.17 17.12
N LEU A 137 8.35 -0.95 17.41
CA LEU A 137 7.80 0.41 17.47
C LEU A 137 8.30 1.11 18.75
N PRO A 138 8.69 2.39 18.71
CA PRO A 138 9.04 3.15 19.90
C PRO A 138 7.89 3.13 20.92
N LYS A 139 8.21 2.94 22.20
CA LYS A 139 7.21 2.85 23.29
C LYS A 139 6.40 4.14 23.50
N TYR A 140 6.94 5.28 23.08
CA TYR A 140 6.29 6.59 23.18
C TYR A 140 6.23 7.24 21.79
N THR A 141 5.04 7.20 21.19
CA THR A 141 4.67 8.09 20.10
C THR A 141 3.44 8.85 20.55
N ASP A 142 3.64 9.98 21.24
CA ASP A 142 2.58 10.93 21.64
C ASP A 142 1.83 11.51 20.42
N GLU A 143 2.33 11.22 19.22
CA GLU A 143 1.85 11.72 17.95
C GLU A 143 0.37 11.44 17.67
N LEU A 144 -0.18 10.34 18.19
CA LEU A 144 -1.60 10.00 18.02
C LEU A 144 -2.51 10.57 19.11
N GLU A 145 -2.03 10.77 20.35
CA GLU A 145 -2.92 11.11 21.47
C GLU A 145 -3.47 12.54 21.34
N GLY A 146 -2.67 13.46 20.78
CA GLY A 146 -3.05 14.86 20.53
C GLY A 146 -3.78 15.13 19.21
N ILE A 147 -4.23 14.11 18.48
CA ILE A 147 -4.97 14.31 17.22
C ILE A 147 -6.40 14.77 17.54
N SER A 148 -6.71 16.01 17.18
CA SER A 148 -8.08 16.54 17.15
C SER A 148 -8.66 16.41 15.75
N ILE A 149 -9.90 15.96 15.67
CA ILE A 149 -10.61 15.74 14.39
C ILE A 149 -11.58 16.90 14.22
N ASP A 150 -11.60 17.46 13.01
CA ASP A 150 -12.59 18.46 12.65
C ASP A 150 -14.00 17.86 12.77
N PRO A 151 -14.93 18.49 13.51
CA PRO A 151 -16.28 17.96 13.73
C PRO A 151 -17.05 17.68 12.43
N ASN A 152 -16.82 18.45 11.36
CA ASN A 152 -17.51 18.31 10.08
C ASN A 152 -16.97 17.13 9.26
N LEU A 153 -15.70 16.77 9.46
CA LEU A 153 -15.11 15.57 8.85
C LEU A 153 -15.30 14.32 9.72
N GLY A 154 -15.38 14.49 11.04
CA GLY A 154 -15.48 13.40 12.01
C GLY A 154 -16.65 12.44 11.79
N LEU A 155 -17.76 12.93 11.23
CA LEU A 155 -18.97 12.15 10.92
C LEU A 155 -19.05 11.65 9.48
N LYS A 156 -18.09 12.00 8.61
CA LYS A 156 -18.04 11.49 7.24
C LYS A 156 -17.58 10.04 7.23
N PHE A 157 -18.04 9.30 6.24
CA PHE A 157 -17.63 7.92 5.95
C PHE A 157 -16.77 7.90 4.68
N PRO A 158 -15.76 7.01 4.60
CA PRO A 158 -15.01 6.81 3.37
C PRO A 158 -15.88 6.05 2.36
N ARG A 159 -15.41 5.94 1.13
CA ARG A 159 -15.97 5.00 0.14
C ARG A 159 -15.91 3.57 0.65
N GLU A 160 -16.97 2.81 0.40
CA GLU A 160 -17.08 1.40 0.81
C GLU A 160 -16.00 0.51 0.16
N GLN A 161 -15.69 0.79 -1.11
CA GLN A 161 -14.67 0.06 -1.86
C GLN A 161 -13.50 0.99 -2.17
N ILE A 162 -12.32 0.61 -1.69
CA ILE A 162 -11.06 1.25 -2.03
C ILE A 162 -10.13 0.17 -2.59
N GLU A 163 -9.73 0.32 -3.85
CA GLU A 163 -8.86 -0.65 -4.54
C GLU A 163 -7.56 -0.90 -3.77
N ALA A 164 -7.03 0.16 -3.16
CA ALA A 164 -5.78 0.13 -2.43
C ALA A 164 -5.75 -0.83 -1.23
N ASP A 165 -6.91 -1.25 -0.69
CA ASP A 165 -7.02 -2.19 0.44
C ASP A 165 -6.31 -3.53 0.21
N ASN A 166 -6.03 -3.87 -1.04
CA ASN A 166 -5.45 -5.16 -1.40
C ASN A 166 -3.91 -5.08 -1.48
N HIS A 167 -3.29 -3.90 -1.56
CA HIS A 167 -1.86 -3.74 -1.85
C HIS A 167 -0.91 -3.99 -0.68
N PHE A 168 -1.38 -4.48 0.48
CA PHE A 168 -0.56 -4.53 1.70
C PHE A 168 0.83 -5.17 1.49
N ILE A 169 0.88 -6.36 0.89
CA ILE A 169 2.17 -7.04 0.65
C ILE A 169 3.00 -6.34 -0.42
N SER A 170 2.34 -5.81 -1.46
CA SER A 170 2.95 -5.04 -2.52
C SER A 170 3.71 -3.84 -1.98
N LEU A 171 3.26 -3.22 -0.88
CA LEU A 171 3.94 -2.08 -0.24
C LEU A 171 5.36 -2.40 0.23
N SER A 172 5.72 -3.68 0.44
CA SER A 172 7.10 -4.08 0.73
C SER A 172 8.08 -3.67 -0.39
N SER A 173 7.56 -3.37 -1.58
CA SER A 173 8.33 -2.84 -2.71
C SER A 173 9.02 -1.51 -2.45
N VAL A 174 8.64 -0.74 -1.42
CA VAL A 174 9.40 0.45 -1.01
C VAL A 174 10.84 0.14 -0.65
N SER A 175 11.13 -1.09 -0.22
CA SER A 175 12.50 -1.56 0.00
C SER A 175 13.34 -1.47 -1.27
N TYR A 176 12.72 -1.47 -2.46
CA TYR A 176 13.39 -1.47 -3.76
C TYR A 176 13.94 -0.10 -4.16
N LEU A 177 13.46 0.97 -3.53
CA LEU A 177 13.89 2.33 -3.80
C LEU A 177 15.38 2.50 -3.47
N LYS A 178 16.18 2.90 -4.46
CA LYS A 178 17.65 3.05 -4.33
C LYS A 178 18.12 4.49 -4.23
N LYS A 179 17.35 5.42 -4.79
CA LYS A 179 17.74 6.83 -4.86
C LYS A 179 17.42 7.57 -3.58
N GLN A 180 18.26 8.54 -3.27
CA GLN A 180 17.96 9.54 -2.25
C GLN A 180 17.02 10.57 -2.87
N TYR A 181 15.82 10.64 -2.30
CA TYR A 181 14.83 11.66 -2.61
C TYR A 181 14.78 12.67 -1.48
N ASP A 182 14.35 13.88 -1.79
CA ASP A 182 14.15 14.94 -0.81
C ASP A 182 12.70 14.96 -0.34
N TYR A 183 11.77 14.63 -1.24
CA TYR A 183 10.33 14.70 -1.00
C TYR A 183 9.59 13.54 -1.65
N ILE A 184 8.50 13.11 -1.03
CA ILE A 184 7.61 12.08 -1.56
C ILE A 184 6.24 12.69 -1.85
N VAL A 185 5.74 12.49 -3.07
CA VAL A 185 4.43 12.98 -3.49
C VAL A 185 3.55 11.79 -3.86
N GLY A 186 2.45 11.60 -3.16
CA GLY A 186 1.45 10.58 -3.47
C GLY A 186 0.32 11.11 -4.35
N ILE A 187 -0.03 10.34 -5.38
CA ILE A 187 -1.23 10.60 -6.19
C ILE A 187 -2.45 10.04 -5.44
N ALA A 188 -3.42 10.90 -5.20
CA ALA A 188 -4.69 10.51 -4.63
C ALA A 188 -5.56 9.74 -5.64
N LEU A 189 -6.28 8.67 -5.28
CA LEU A 189 -6.44 8.10 -3.94
C LEU A 189 -5.38 7.06 -3.57
N GLY A 190 -5.21 6.03 -4.40
CA GLY A 190 -4.50 4.82 -4.02
C GLY A 190 -3.03 5.07 -3.68
N GLY A 191 -2.38 5.95 -4.43
CA GLY A 191 -0.97 6.33 -4.26
C GLY A 191 -0.64 7.04 -2.94
N ILE A 192 -1.61 7.60 -2.19
CA ILE A 192 -1.35 8.22 -0.88
C ILE A 192 -0.79 7.20 0.10
N SER A 193 -1.39 6.01 0.14
CA SER A 193 -0.96 4.94 1.05
C SER A 193 0.47 4.50 0.76
N CYS A 194 0.78 4.30 -0.52
CA CYS A 194 2.10 3.94 -1.01
C CYS A 194 3.13 5.05 -0.70
N ALA A 195 2.75 6.30 -0.89
CA ALA A 195 3.59 7.46 -0.62
C ALA A 195 3.88 7.66 0.87
N ALA A 196 2.90 7.47 1.75
CA ALA A 196 3.11 7.56 3.18
C ALA A 196 4.11 6.50 3.68
N ILE A 197 4.00 5.28 3.16
CA ILE A 197 4.92 4.18 3.46
C ILE A 197 6.34 4.50 2.95
N ALA A 198 6.47 4.98 1.71
CA ALA A 198 7.77 5.38 1.16
C ALA A 198 8.39 6.57 1.90
N SER A 199 7.57 7.55 2.30
CA SER A 199 7.95 8.69 3.14
C SER A 199 8.54 8.24 4.47
N CYS A 200 7.89 7.29 5.15
CA CYS A 200 8.41 6.71 6.39
C CYS A 200 9.69 5.88 6.15
N TYR A 201 9.74 5.07 5.09
CA TYR A 201 10.90 4.23 4.76
C TYR A 201 12.15 5.08 4.47
N LEU A 202 12.00 6.16 3.71
CA LEU A 202 13.10 7.05 3.32
C LEU A 202 13.34 8.18 4.32
N ASN A 203 12.48 8.31 5.34
CA ASN A 203 12.45 9.42 6.28
C ASN A 203 12.40 10.79 5.56
N LYS A 204 11.37 10.99 4.72
CA LYS A 204 11.18 12.18 3.88
C LYS A 204 9.79 12.76 4.01
N PRO A 205 9.59 14.08 3.82
CA PRO A 205 8.27 14.70 3.88
C PRO A 205 7.28 14.10 2.87
N LEU A 206 6.05 13.86 3.34
CA LEU A 206 4.92 13.42 2.53
C LEU A 206 4.14 14.64 2.02
N SER A 207 3.85 14.64 0.73
CA SER A 207 2.94 15.55 0.04
C SER A 207 1.92 14.76 -0.77
N ILE A 208 0.78 15.38 -1.08
CA ILE A 208 -0.34 14.70 -1.76
C ILE A 208 -0.86 15.58 -2.88
N ILE A 209 -1.03 15.01 -4.07
CA ILE A 209 -1.65 15.65 -5.22
C ILE A 209 -2.93 14.90 -5.60
N LYS A 210 -4.02 15.63 -5.81
CA LYS A 210 -5.27 15.07 -6.32
C LYS A 210 -5.39 15.31 -7.80
N ILE A 211 -5.05 14.30 -8.59
CA ILE A 211 -5.17 14.38 -10.04
C ILE A 211 -5.73 13.08 -10.59
N SER A 212 -6.78 13.21 -11.40
CA SER A 212 -7.37 12.10 -12.11
C SER A 212 -7.25 12.38 -13.60
N TYR A 213 -6.71 11.41 -14.33
CA TYR A 213 -6.66 11.46 -15.78
C TYR A 213 -8.06 11.31 -16.38
N TYR A 214 -8.94 10.57 -15.70
CA TYR A 214 -10.28 10.20 -16.16
C TYR A 214 -11.38 11.15 -15.70
N ASP A 215 -11.13 11.99 -14.69
CA ASP A 215 -12.07 13.06 -14.33
C ASP A 215 -11.91 14.24 -15.29
N GLU A 216 -12.89 14.36 -16.19
CA GLU A 216 -13.08 15.52 -17.09
C GLU A 216 -13.23 16.85 -16.32
N ARG A 217 -13.53 16.79 -15.00
CA ARG A 217 -13.61 17.95 -14.10
C ARG A 217 -12.28 18.66 -13.87
N ASN A 218 -11.15 18.06 -14.25
CA ASN A 218 -9.82 18.66 -14.10
C ASN A 218 -9.41 19.58 -15.29
N ILE A 219 -10.34 19.90 -16.19
CA ILE A 219 -10.09 20.85 -17.29
C ILE A 219 -10.53 22.25 -16.81
N GLY A 220 -9.58 23.04 -16.31
CA GLY A 220 -9.77 24.45 -15.96
C GLY A 220 -9.86 24.78 -14.46
N GLU A 221 -9.90 23.79 -13.57
CA GLU A 221 -9.88 23.99 -12.12
C GLU A 221 -8.48 23.80 -11.51
N SER A 222 -8.20 24.45 -10.37
CA SER A 222 -6.95 24.27 -9.62
C SER A 222 -6.85 22.85 -9.06
N ILE A 223 -5.79 22.13 -9.39
CA ILE A 223 -5.50 20.78 -8.88
C ILE A 223 -5.25 20.86 -7.37
N PRO A 224 -6.04 20.16 -6.52
CA PRO A 224 -5.81 20.17 -5.08
C PRO A 224 -4.45 19.56 -4.72
N LEU A 225 -3.69 20.29 -3.91
CA LEU A 225 -2.33 19.94 -3.54
C LEU A 225 -2.07 20.23 -2.06
N TYR A 226 -1.70 19.20 -1.31
CA TYR A 226 -1.04 19.35 -0.02
C TYR A 226 0.48 19.32 -0.25
N LYS A 227 1.10 20.50 -0.21
CA LYS A 227 2.51 20.70 -0.48
C LYS A 227 3.31 20.73 0.82
N ASN A 228 4.27 19.84 0.94
CA ASN A 228 5.24 19.78 2.03
C ASN A 228 6.66 19.60 1.46
N TRP A 229 7.01 20.44 0.49
CA TRP A 229 8.32 20.48 -0.15
C TRP A 229 8.79 21.92 -0.40
N LEU A 230 10.10 22.09 -0.58
CA LEU A 230 10.71 23.34 -1.04
C LEU A 230 10.84 23.33 -2.55
N ASP A 231 10.83 24.50 -3.20
CA ASP A 231 10.76 24.60 -4.66
C ASP A 231 11.94 23.99 -5.45
N LYS A 232 12.97 23.48 -4.76
CA LYS A 232 14.12 22.77 -5.34
C LYS A 232 14.38 21.46 -4.61
N GLY A 233 14.79 20.43 -5.35
CA GLY A 233 15.14 19.12 -4.81
C GLY A 233 14.73 17.99 -5.75
N ASN A 234 14.70 16.77 -5.24
CA ASN A 234 14.30 15.57 -5.96
C ASN A 234 13.02 14.98 -5.38
N ILE A 235 11.95 14.97 -6.17
CA ILE A 235 10.65 14.40 -5.85
C ILE A 235 10.60 12.95 -6.33
N LEU A 236 10.13 12.05 -5.48
CA LEU A 236 9.56 10.77 -5.91
C LEU A 236 8.03 10.88 -5.95
N LEU A 237 7.48 10.85 -7.15
CA LEU A 237 6.04 10.79 -7.41
C LEU A 237 5.57 9.34 -7.44
N ILE A 238 4.58 9.01 -6.62
CA ILE A 238 4.13 7.64 -6.36
C ILE A 238 2.64 7.47 -6.67
N ASP A 239 2.33 6.42 -7.42
CA ASP A 239 0.98 5.86 -7.55
C ASP A 239 0.90 4.44 -6.94
N ASP A 240 -0.30 3.92 -6.71
CA ASP A 240 -0.47 2.53 -6.26
C ASP A 240 -0.25 1.53 -7.40
N ASN A 241 -0.74 1.84 -8.59
CA ASN A 241 -0.54 1.01 -9.78
C ASN A 241 -0.25 1.84 -11.04
N CYS A 242 0.30 1.18 -12.06
CA CYS A 242 0.52 1.82 -13.36
C CYS A 242 0.27 0.89 -14.55
N GLY A 243 -0.81 1.18 -15.28
CA GLY A 243 -1.15 0.51 -16.54
C GLY A 243 -0.59 1.22 -17.77
N SER A 244 -1.05 2.46 -18.02
CA SER A 244 -0.61 3.28 -19.17
C SER A 244 0.40 4.37 -18.78
N GLY A 245 0.50 4.71 -17.49
CA GLY A 245 1.29 5.86 -17.02
C GLY A 245 0.63 7.22 -17.21
N ALA A 246 -0.60 7.29 -17.73
CA ALA A 246 -1.26 8.55 -18.04
C ALA A 246 -1.44 9.47 -16.81
N THR A 247 -1.93 8.93 -15.68
CA THR A 247 -2.09 9.68 -14.42
C THR A 247 -0.75 10.18 -13.88
N LEU A 248 0.26 9.30 -13.78
CA LEU A 248 1.62 9.65 -13.38
C LEU A 248 2.23 10.73 -14.28
N ASN A 249 2.04 10.64 -15.60
CA ASN A 249 2.59 11.62 -16.53
C ASN A 249 1.90 12.98 -16.39
N LYS A 250 0.57 13.01 -16.25
CA LYS A 250 -0.18 14.23 -16.00
C LYS A 250 0.26 14.90 -14.68
N ALA A 251 0.43 14.11 -13.63
CA ALA A 251 0.92 14.57 -12.33
C ALA A 251 2.35 15.13 -12.43
N LYS A 252 3.24 14.41 -13.14
CA LYS A 252 4.63 14.85 -13.38
C LYS A 252 4.69 16.18 -14.15
N GLN A 253 3.90 16.33 -15.20
CA GLN A 253 3.81 17.57 -15.98
C GLN A 253 3.32 18.74 -15.14
N TYR A 254 2.28 18.53 -14.33
CA TYR A 254 1.78 19.55 -13.42
C TYR A 254 2.85 19.99 -12.42
N LEU A 255 3.51 19.03 -11.76
CA LEU A 255 4.58 19.34 -10.81
C LEU A 255 5.73 20.09 -11.48
N HIS A 256 6.16 19.71 -12.68
CA HIS A 256 7.17 20.46 -13.45
C HIS A 256 6.75 21.89 -13.75
N ALA A 257 5.45 22.17 -13.91
CA ALA A 257 4.97 23.52 -14.16
C ALA A 257 4.97 24.41 -12.91
N ILE A 258 5.02 23.83 -11.70
CA ILE A 258 4.89 24.56 -10.43
C ILE A 258 6.11 24.46 -9.51
N THR A 259 7.17 23.73 -9.90
CA THR A 259 8.40 23.60 -9.12
C THR A 259 9.61 23.32 -10.00
N ASP A 260 10.80 23.75 -9.56
CA ASP A 260 12.09 23.42 -10.17
C ASP A 260 12.64 22.05 -9.72
N CYS A 261 11.85 21.24 -9.02
CA CYS A 261 12.28 19.92 -8.58
C CYS A 261 12.49 18.96 -9.76
N SER A 262 13.48 18.08 -9.63
CA SER A 262 13.59 16.91 -10.49
C SER A 262 12.52 15.89 -10.06
N ILE A 263 11.85 15.25 -11.02
CA ILE A 263 10.72 14.35 -10.73
C ILE A 263 11.01 12.96 -11.23
N SER A 264 11.19 12.06 -10.27
CA SER A 264 11.22 10.62 -10.47
C SER A 264 9.84 10.03 -10.24
N THR A 265 9.56 8.91 -10.87
CA THR A 265 8.25 8.23 -10.83
C THR A 265 8.38 6.81 -10.33
N TYR A 266 7.33 6.37 -9.65
CA TYR A 266 7.21 5.03 -9.09
C TYR A 266 5.73 4.64 -9.01
N ALA A 267 5.47 3.34 -9.15
CA ALA A 267 4.18 2.75 -8.80
C ALA A 267 4.43 1.48 -8.01
N THR A 268 3.58 1.19 -7.04
CA THR A 268 3.72 0.00 -6.18
C THR A 268 3.48 -1.30 -6.93
N GLU A 269 2.57 -1.30 -7.91
CA GLU A 269 2.35 -2.39 -8.85
C GLU A 269 2.42 -1.90 -10.31
N LEU A 270 2.97 -2.73 -11.20
CA LEU A 270 3.03 -2.44 -12.63
C LEU A 270 2.22 -3.46 -13.41
N HIS A 271 1.51 -3.02 -14.45
CA HIS A 271 0.79 -3.93 -15.34
C HIS A 271 1.77 -4.61 -16.32
N TRP A 272 2.71 -5.40 -15.79
CA TRP A 272 3.71 -6.12 -16.57
C TRP A 272 3.10 -7.03 -17.64
N GLU A 273 1.95 -7.62 -17.34
CA GLU A 273 1.20 -8.42 -18.32
C GLU A 273 0.71 -7.58 -19.50
N LYS A 274 0.12 -6.41 -19.22
CA LYS A 274 -0.33 -5.48 -20.27
C LYS A 274 0.88 -5.02 -21.11
N PHE A 275 1.98 -4.66 -20.45
CA PHE A 275 3.24 -4.31 -21.10
C PHE A 275 3.71 -5.43 -22.04
N PHE A 276 3.73 -6.68 -21.56
CA PHE A 276 4.09 -7.85 -22.35
C PHE A 276 3.18 -8.03 -23.56
N ARG A 277 1.85 -8.00 -23.39
CA ARG A 277 0.89 -8.16 -24.49
C ARG A 277 1.05 -7.10 -25.57
N CYS A 278 1.29 -5.85 -25.20
CA CYS A 278 1.49 -4.78 -26.17
C CYS A 278 2.85 -4.84 -26.86
N LYS A 279 3.94 -5.11 -26.13
CA LYS A 279 5.29 -5.12 -26.73
C LYS A 279 5.59 -6.39 -27.51
N VAL A 280 5.06 -7.54 -27.09
CA VAL A 280 5.36 -8.85 -27.68
C VAL A 280 4.27 -9.28 -28.66
N TYR A 281 3.01 -9.19 -28.26
CA TYR A 281 1.87 -9.59 -29.10
C TYR A 281 1.24 -8.44 -29.89
N LYS A 282 1.77 -7.21 -29.79
CA LYS A 282 1.30 -6.04 -30.55
C LYS A 282 -0.19 -5.72 -30.35
N HIS A 283 -0.74 -6.02 -29.18
CA HIS A 283 -2.05 -5.52 -28.78
C HIS A 283 -2.07 -3.98 -28.78
N GLN A 284 -3.21 -3.40 -29.17
CA GLN A 284 -3.35 -1.94 -29.38
C GLN A 284 -3.59 -1.13 -28.09
N ASP A 285 -3.39 -1.71 -26.91
CA ASP A 285 -3.60 -0.98 -25.66
C ASP A 285 -2.47 0.02 -25.39
N GLN A 286 -2.79 1.08 -24.66
CA GLN A 286 -1.78 1.99 -24.09
C GLN A 286 -1.08 1.36 -22.88
N ILE A 287 0.25 1.44 -22.86
CA ILE A 287 1.10 0.92 -21.78
C ILE A 287 2.05 2.00 -21.29
N PHE A 288 2.50 1.86 -20.04
CA PHE A 288 3.59 2.68 -19.52
C PHE A 288 4.89 2.41 -20.28
N GLU A 289 5.78 3.41 -20.31
CA GLU A 289 7.12 3.27 -20.84
C GLU A 289 8.13 2.97 -19.72
N LEU A 290 9.06 2.04 -19.96
CA LEU A 290 10.10 1.69 -18.98
C LEU A 290 10.95 2.91 -18.61
N ASN A 291 11.32 3.74 -19.59
CA ASN A 291 12.15 4.94 -19.34
C ASN A 291 11.39 6.04 -18.60
N PHE A 292 10.06 6.05 -18.69
CA PHE A 292 9.23 6.95 -17.90
C PHE A 292 9.22 6.54 -16.42
N MET A 293 9.21 5.24 -16.11
CA MET A 293 9.26 4.71 -14.74
C MET A 293 10.69 4.78 -14.19
N THR A 294 10.95 5.71 -13.27
CA THR A 294 12.31 5.89 -12.74
C THR A 294 12.73 4.74 -11.83
N GLU A 295 11.83 4.36 -10.93
CA GLU A 295 11.98 3.21 -10.04
C GLU A 295 11.00 2.12 -10.48
N LEU A 296 11.47 0.86 -10.52
CA LEU A 296 10.66 -0.29 -10.89
C LEU A 296 10.33 -1.12 -9.66
N THR A 297 9.06 -1.45 -9.51
CA THR A 297 8.57 -2.48 -8.58
C THR A 297 8.56 -3.83 -9.27
N PRO A 298 8.85 -4.92 -8.53
CA PRO A 298 8.71 -6.25 -9.10
C PRO A 298 7.24 -6.72 -9.20
N TRP A 299 6.31 -6.11 -8.48
CA TRP A 299 4.95 -6.63 -8.36
C TRP A 299 4.11 -6.39 -9.62
N CYS A 300 3.47 -7.45 -10.11
CA CYS A 300 2.46 -7.37 -11.16
C CYS A 300 1.13 -6.86 -10.62
N PHE A 301 0.51 -5.89 -11.30
CA PHE A 301 -0.82 -5.40 -10.95
C PHE A 301 -1.88 -6.51 -10.85
N ARG A 302 -2.72 -6.43 -9.82
CA ARG A 302 -3.88 -7.31 -9.66
C ARG A 302 -5.15 -6.69 -10.25
N HIS A 303 -5.71 -7.34 -11.26
CA HIS A 303 -6.90 -6.86 -11.96
C HIS A 303 -8.12 -6.77 -11.03
N PHE A 304 -8.85 -5.64 -11.05
CA PHE A 304 -10.00 -5.40 -10.17
C PHE A 304 -11.12 -6.46 -10.29
N GLU A 305 -11.43 -6.92 -11.50
CA GLU A 305 -12.43 -8.00 -11.68
C GLU A 305 -11.98 -9.32 -11.05
N LEU A 306 -10.68 -9.65 -11.18
CA LEU A 306 -10.11 -10.82 -10.52
C LEU A 306 -10.15 -10.65 -9.00
N LEU A 307 -9.84 -9.45 -8.50
CA LEU A 307 -9.94 -9.13 -7.07
C LEU A 307 -11.36 -9.32 -6.55
N ASN A 308 -12.40 -8.89 -7.29
CA ASN A 308 -13.79 -9.05 -6.86
C ASN A 308 -14.21 -10.53 -6.81
N VAL A 309 -13.88 -11.30 -7.84
CA VAL A 309 -14.14 -12.75 -7.85
C VAL A 309 -13.45 -13.44 -6.68
N LEU A 310 -12.21 -13.05 -6.36
CA LEU A 310 -11.47 -13.62 -5.24
C LEU A 310 -12.02 -13.17 -3.88
N LYS A 311 -12.46 -11.91 -3.73
CA LYS A 311 -13.14 -11.43 -2.52
C LYS A 311 -14.40 -12.23 -2.22
N ASP A 312 -15.24 -12.44 -3.25
CA ASP A 312 -16.47 -13.21 -3.10
C ASP A 312 -16.17 -14.68 -2.76
N LYS A 313 -15.12 -15.27 -3.35
CA LYS A 313 -14.67 -16.61 -2.99
C LYS A 313 -14.15 -16.66 -1.55
N GLU A 314 -13.27 -15.76 -1.13
CA GLU A 314 -12.73 -15.74 0.25
C GLU A 314 -13.84 -15.54 1.30
N LYS A 315 -14.83 -14.69 1.00
CA LYS A 315 -15.98 -14.46 1.89
C LYS A 315 -16.86 -15.70 2.06
N ASN A 316 -16.98 -16.51 1.01
CA ASN A 316 -17.91 -17.66 0.96
C ASN A 316 -17.22 -19.03 1.02
N ALA A 317 -15.90 -19.08 1.11
CA ALA A 317 -15.14 -20.32 1.05
C ALA A 317 -15.28 -21.13 2.35
N LEU A 318 -15.90 -22.30 2.22
CA LEU A 318 -15.75 -23.45 3.12
C LEU A 318 -14.48 -24.27 2.79
N GLU A 319 -13.88 -24.03 1.61
CA GLU A 319 -12.65 -24.65 1.15
C GLU A 319 -11.67 -23.54 0.74
N VAL A 320 -10.52 -23.50 1.42
CA VAL A 320 -9.38 -22.60 1.20
C VAL A 320 -9.09 -22.51 -0.32
N CYS A 321 -9.34 -21.37 -0.96
CA CYS A 321 -8.92 -21.19 -2.36
C CYS A 321 -7.41 -20.90 -2.37
N GLY A 322 -6.61 -21.91 -2.74
CA GLY A 322 -5.16 -22.00 -2.55
C GLY A 322 -4.27 -21.14 -3.45
N VAL A 323 -4.62 -19.87 -3.70
CA VAL A 323 -3.69 -18.90 -4.32
C VAL A 323 -3.16 -17.96 -3.23
N THR A 324 -1.87 -18.06 -3.00
CA THR A 324 -1.14 -17.33 -1.97
C THR A 324 -0.45 -16.10 -2.54
N THR A 325 0.07 -15.26 -1.67
CA THR A 325 0.94 -14.16 -2.08
C THR A 325 2.26 -14.67 -2.68
N GLU A 326 2.72 -15.85 -2.27
CA GLU A 326 3.88 -16.49 -2.89
C GLU A 326 3.62 -16.86 -4.35
N ASP A 327 2.45 -17.40 -4.68
CA ASP A 327 2.07 -17.70 -6.08
C ASP A 327 2.10 -16.44 -6.95
N TRP A 328 1.63 -15.32 -6.42
CA TRP A 328 1.64 -14.04 -7.12
C TRP A 328 3.03 -13.41 -7.20
N ALA A 329 3.87 -13.59 -6.19
CA ALA A 329 5.28 -13.22 -6.26
C ALA A 329 6.00 -14.02 -7.36
N ASN A 330 5.78 -15.34 -7.42
CA ASN A 330 6.31 -16.23 -8.45
C ASN A 330 5.82 -15.85 -9.85
N TYR A 331 4.53 -15.53 -10.00
CA TYR A 331 3.98 -15.00 -11.25
C TYR A 331 4.70 -13.71 -11.67
N SER A 332 4.84 -12.77 -10.74
CA SER A 332 5.51 -11.50 -10.97
C SER A 332 6.97 -11.68 -11.41
N LEU A 333 7.70 -12.57 -10.74
CA LEU A 333 9.09 -12.92 -11.06
C LEU A 333 9.19 -13.55 -12.46
N LYS A 334 8.28 -14.47 -12.79
CA LYS A 334 8.23 -15.12 -14.10
C LYS A 334 7.97 -14.12 -15.23
N MET A 335 7.04 -13.18 -15.03
CA MET A 335 6.78 -12.11 -16.00
C MET A 335 8.02 -11.26 -16.25
N ILE A 336 8.72 -10.82 -15.19
CA ILE A 336 9.94 -10.04 -15.32
C ILE A 336 11.06 -10.84 -16.01
N SER A 337 11.19 -12.13 -15.69
CA SER A 337 12.16 -13.03 -16.33
C SER A 337 11.95 -13.11 -17.84
N ILE A 338 10.70 -13.27 -18.28
CA ILE A 338 10.34 -13.31 -19.69
C ILE A 338 10.66 -11.97 -20.35
N LEU A 339 10.26 -10.85 -19.73
CA LEU A 339 10.52 -9.52 -20.26
C LEU A 339 12.02 -9.23 -20.41
N TYR A 340 12.84 -9.58 -19.41
CA TYR A 340 14.29 -9.42 -19.49
C TYR A 340 14.90 -10.25 -20.64
N LYS A 341 14.44 -11.48 -20.88
CA LYS A 341 14.92 -12.31 -22.01
C LYS A 341 14.59 -11.71 -23.37
N ILE A 342 13.47 -10.99 -23.48
CA ILE A 342 13.01 -10.35 -24.71
C ILE A 342 13.68 -8.99 -24.92
N PHE A 343 13.92 -8.24 -23.83
CA PHE A 343 14.53 -6.90 -23.83
C PHE A 343 15.85 -6.90 -23.02
N PRO A 344 16.88 -7.65 -23.45
CA PRO A 344 18.13 -7.81 -22.69
C PRO A 344 18.92 -6.50 -22.53
N GLU A 345 18.68 -5.51 -23.38
CA GLU A 345 19.25 -4.16 -23.30
C GLU A 345 18.74 -3.38 -22.08
N GLU A 346 17.56 -3.71 -21.56
CA GLU A 346 16.96 -3.08 -20.38
C GLU A 346 17.56 -3.65 -19.09
N LYS A 347 18.81 -3.28 -18.79
CA LYS A 347 19.59 -3.76 -17.63
C LYS A 347 18.85 -3.61 -16.28
N ARG A 348 17.89 -2.68 -16.18
CA ARG A 348 17.05 -2.50 -14.98
C ARG A 348 16.15 -3.70 -14.71
N LEU A 349 15.69 -4.42 -15.73
CA LEU A 349 14.87 -5.63 -15.58
C LEU A 349 15.68 -6.78 -14.98
N LEU A 350 16.93 -6.97 -15.40
CA LEU A 350 17.82 -7.98 -14.80
C LEU A 350 18.10 -7.68 -13.33
N ALA A 351 18.41 -6.43 -13.01
CA ALA A 351 18.65 -6.01 -11.63
C ALA A 351 17.40 -6.20 -10.74
N LEU A 352 16.21 -5.94 -11.30
CA LEU A 352 14.93 -6.16 -10.63
C LEU A 352 14.68 -7.65 -10.40
N PHE A 353 14.85 -8.49 -11.43
CA PHE A 353 14.71 -9.95 -11.35
C PHE A 353 15.61 -10.55 -10.28
N ASN A 354 16.92 -10.29 -10.33
CA ASN A 354 17.88 -10.86 -9.39
C ASN A 354 17.53 -10.50 -7.94
N ARG A 355 17.14 -9.24 -7.71
CA ARG A 355 16.78 -8.76 -6.38
C ARG A 355 15.49 -9.38 -5.87
N PHE A 356 14.50 -9.52 -6.75
CA PHE A 356 13.22 -10.10 -6.37
C PHE A 356 13.30 -11.62 -6.16
N SER A 357 14.12 -12.34 -6.94
CA SER A 357 14.39 -13.78 -6.71
C SER A 357 14.93 -14.01 -5.30
N LEU A 358 15.91 -13.21 -4.86
CA LEU A 358 16.45 -13.29 -3.50
C LEU A 358 15.40 -13.00 -2.42
N PHE A 359 14.46 -12.10 -2.69
CA PHE A 359 13.36 -11.79 -1.76
C PHE A 359 12.36 -12.96 -1.64
N ILE A 360 12.13 -13.71 -2.73
CA ILE A 360 11.24 -14.87 -2.73
C ILE A 360 11.93 -16.11 -2.14
N GLU A 361 13.20 -16.34 -2.44
CA GLU A 361 13.98 -17.51 -1.99
C GLU A 361 14.36 -17.47 -0.50
N ASP A 362 14.46 -16.27 0.09
CA ASP A 362 14.69 -16.08 1.53
C ASP A 362 13.55 -15.25 2.19
N PRO A 363 12.33 -15.79 2.27
CA PRO A 363 11.22 -15.11 2.94
C PRO A 363 11.29 -15.23 4.47
N THR A 364 12.44 -15.65 5.05
CA THR A 364 12.52 -16.25 6.41
C THR A 364 13.32 -15.49 7.48
#